data_AF-A0A2U1N5V2-F1
#
_entry.id   AF-A0A2U1N5V2-F1
#
_cell.length_a   1.000
_cell.length_b   1.000
_cell.length_c   1.000
_cell.angle_alpha   90.00
_cell.angle_beta   90.00
_cell.angle_gamma   90.00
#
_symmetry.space_group_name_H-M   'P 1'
#
loop_
_entity.id
_entity.type
_entity.pdbx_description
1 polymer ?
#
loop_
_entity_poly.entity_id
_entity_poly.type
_entity_poly.pdbx_seq_one_letter_code
_entity_poly.pdbx_strand_id
1 'polypeptide(L)'
;MQTLIPGMNLALMEDRWVWTLECLGNFTVRSTRIPIDKEMIPTRVHLDARGLDIPSVSCPICEECSESTAHVFFECSFVTQILNGWSGLGLFG
;
A
#
# COMPACT_ATOMS: atom_id res chain seq x y z
N MET A 1 -19.73 10.35 -23.36
CA MET A 1 -19.06 9.41 -22.44
C MET A 1 -17.64 9.20 -22.93
N GLN A 2 -16.65 9.70 -22.19
CA GLN A 2 -15.24 9.65 -22.59
C GLN A 2 -14.65 8.32 -22.12
N THR A 3 -14.23 7.46 -23.05
CA THR A 3 -13.53 6.21 -22.76
C THR A 3 -12.04 6.42 -23.01
N LEU A 4 -11.25 6.64 -21.96
CA LEU A 4 -9.80 6.82 -22.09
C LEU A 4 -9.01 5.49 -22.15
N ILE A 5 -9.66 4.33 -22.00
CA ILE A 5 -9.03 3.00 -22.19
C ILE A 5 -10.06 2.02 -22.81
N PRO A 6 -9.81 1.44 -24.00
CA PRO A 6 -10.71 0.44 -24.60
C PRO A 6 -10.85 -0.80 -23.71
N GLY A 7 -12.09 -1.22 -23.43
CA GLY A 7 -12.39 -2.43 -22.65
C GLY A 7 -12.70 -2.20 -21.16
N MET A 8 -12.47 -1.00 -20.63
CA MET A 8 -12.92 -0.65 -19.27
C MET A 8 -14.33 -0.05 -19.31
N ASN A 9 -15.32 -0.84 -18.90
CA ASN A 9 -16.66 -0.33 -18.61
C ASN A 9 -16.65 0.27 -17.20
N LEU A 10 -16.33 1.57 -17.12
CA LEU A 10 -16.51 2.35 -15.90
C LEU A 10 -18.01 2.62 -15.73
N ALA A 11 -18.73 1.62 -15.21
CA ALA A 11 -20.11 1.86 -14.78
C ALA A 11 -20.08 2.91 -13.67
N LEU A 12 -21.04 3.84 -13.69
CA LEU A 12 -21.28 4.74 -12.57
C LEU A 12 -21.78 3.88 -11.40
N MET A 13 -20.85 3.42 -10.57
CA MET A 13 -21.11 2.69 -9.34
C MET A 13 -20.61 3.51 -8.17
N GLU A 14 -21.33 3.45 -7.05
CA GLU A 14 -20.88 4.06 -5.81
C GLU A 14 -19.55 3.44 -5.38
N ASP A 15 -18.66 4.26 -4.84
CA ASP A 15 -17.39 3.77 -4.32
C ASP A 15 -17.65 2.77 -3.20
N ARG A 16 -17.00 1.60 -3.26
CA ARG A 16 -17.14 0.57 -2.22
C ARG A 16 -16.62 1.01 -0.85
N TRP A 17 -15.82 2.06 -0.79
CA TRP A 17 -15.20 2.57 0.43
C TRP A 17 -15.58 4.03 0.62
N VAL A 18 -16.29 4.30 1.69
CA VAL A 18 -16.68 5.66 2.10
C VAL A 18 -15.80 6.08 3.28
N TRP A 19 -15.07 7.17 3.12
CA TRP A 19 -14.29 7.76 4.21
C TRP A 19 -15.23 8.58 5.10
N THR A 20 -15.60 8.05 6.26
CA THR A 20 -16.22 8.86 7.30
C THR A 20 -15.10 9.58 8.04
N LEU A 21 -15.11 10.92 8.05
CA LEU A 21 -14.27 11.72 8.95
C LEU A 21 -14.36 11.10 10.35
N GLU A 22 -13.22 10.97 11.05
CA GLU A 22 -13.26 10.64 12.48
C GLU A 22 -14.31 11.53 13.16
N CYS A 23 -14.98 11.05 14.22
CA CYS A 23 -16.02 11.81 14.93
C CYS A 23 -15.57 13.23 15.39
N LEU A 24 -14.26 13.49 15.33
CA LEU A 24 -13.58 14.75 15.59
C LEU A 24 -13.61 15.77 14.42
N GLY A 25 -14.07 15.38 13.23
CA GLY A 25 -14.22 16.26 12.07
C GLY A 25 -12.90 16.74 11.44
N ASN A 26 -11.74 16.20 11.85
CA ASN A 26 -10.46 16.53 11.23
C ASN A 26 -10.12 15.51 10.13
N PHE A 27 -9.60 16.01 9.01
CA PHE A 27 -8.99 15.20 7.97
C PHE A 27 -7.51 15.54 7.93
N THR A 28 -6.66 14.55 8.15
CA THR A 28 -5.22 14.70 7.94
C THR A 28 -4.72 13.54 7.10
N VAL A 29 -3.69 13.76 6.30
CA VAL A 29 -3.01 12.68 5.57
C VAL A 29 -2.51 11.60 6.54
N ARG A 30 -2.13 11.99 7.76
CA ARG A 30 -1.72 11.05 8.80
C ARG A 30 -2.88 10.16 9.26
N SER A 31 -4.07 10.72 9.50
CA SER A 31 -5.22 9.95 9.99
C SER A 31 -5.75 8.98 8.93
N THR A 32 -5.72 9.34 7.65
CA THR A 32 -6.09 8.41 6.57
C THR A 32 -5.05 7.32 6.32
N ARG A 33 -3.77 7.63 6.50
CA ARG A 33 -2.69 6.67 6.27
C ARG A 33 -2.70 5.48 7.24
N ILE A 34 -3.11 5.70 8.49
CA ILE A 34 -3.14 4.65 9.53
C ILE A 34 -3.99 3.44 9.11
N PRO A 35 -5.28 3.57 8.76
CA PRO A 35 -6.09 2.43 8.33
C PRO A 35 -5.64 1.85 6.98
N ILE A 36 -5.11 2.68 6.06
CA ILE A 36 -4.57 2.20 4.79
C ILE A 36 -3.40 1.23 5.05
N ASP A 37 -2.43 1.69 5.84
CA ASP A 37 -1.19 0.96 6.11
C ASP A 37 -1.40 -0.26 7.02
N LYS A 38 -2.48 -0.30 7.80
CA LYS A 38 -2.78 -1.41 8.73
C LYS A 38 -3.74 -2.45 8.19
N GLU A 39 -4.67 -2.04 7.33
CA GLU A 39 -5.79 -2.92 6.96
C GLU A 39 -5.97 -2.97 5.44
N MET A 40 -5.84 -1.85 4.73
CA MET A 40 -6.27 -1.83 3.32
C MET A 40 -5.21 -2.39 2.36
N ILE A 41 -3.92 -2.17 2.65
CA ILE A 41 -2.84 -2.68 1.78
C ILE A 41 -2.74 -4.20 1.93
N PRO A 42 -2.86 -4.99 0.86
CA PRO A 42 -2.85 -6.44 0.91
C PRO A 42 -1.43 -7.00 1.04
N THR A 43 -0.73 -6.67 2.13
CA THR A 43 0.56 -7.28 2.44
C THR A 43 0.37 -8.74 2.87
N ARG A 44 1.39 -9.59 2.71
CA ARG A 44 1.27 -11.00 3.15
C ARG A 44 0.91 -11.14 4.62
N VAL A 45 1.41 -10.28 5.50
CA VAL A 45 1.00 -10.25 6.91
C VAL A 45 -0.49 -9.96 7.06
N HIS A 46 -1.05 -9.03 6.27
CA HIS A 46 -2.50 -8.76 6.31
C HIS A 46 -3.35 -9.83 5.63
N LEU A 47 -2.81 -10.52 4.61
CA LEU A 47 -3.50 -11.64 3.97
C LEU A 47 -3.60 -12.84 4.92
N ASP A 48 -2.51 -13.16 5.62
CA ASP A 48 -2.47 -14.18 6.67
C ASP A 48 -3.41 -13.85 7.84
N ALA A 49 -3.39 -12.60 8.31
CA ALA A 49 -4.31 -12.14 9.36
C ALA A 49 -5.80 -12.24 8.97
N ARG A 50 -6.12 -12.27 7.67
CA ARG A 50 -7.47 -12.49 7.14
C ARG A 50 -7.82 -13.98 6.97
N GLY A 51 -6.91 -14.89 7.32
CA GLY A 51 -7.08 -16.33 7.17
C GLY A 51 -6.99 -16.81 5.72
N LEU A 52 -6.33 -16.05 4.84
CA LEU A 52 -6.05 -16.52 3.48
C LEU A 52 -4.86 -17.49 3.53
N ASP A 53 -5.02 -18.67 2.93
CA ASP A 53 -3.96 -19.66 2.83
C ASP A 53 -2.87 -19.17 1.87
N ILE A 54 -1.78 -18.64 2.43
CA ILE A 54 -0.62 -18.17 1.71
C ILE A 54 0.60 -19.03 2.03
N PRO A 55 1.51 -19.28 1.06
CA PRO A 55 2.65 -20.15 1.29
C PRO A 55 3.65 -19.63 2.35
N SER A 56 3.71 -18.31 2.56
CA SER A 56 4.61 -17.65 3.51
C SER A 56 4.20 -16.19 3.72
N VAL A 57 4.47 -15.68 4.93
CA VAL A 57 4.39 -14.24 5.28
C VAL A 57 5.66 -13.45 4.97
N SER A 58 6.73 -14.13 4.53
CA SER A 58 7.99 -13.49 4.18
C SER A 58 7.85 -12.57 2.96
N CYS A 59 8.59 -11.48 2.98
CA CYS A 59 8.67 -10.51 1.91
C CYS A 59 9.25 -11.17 0.66
N PRO A 60 8.58 -11.13 -0.50
CA PRO A 60 9.06 -11.73 -1.74
C PRO A 60 10.21 -10.93 -2.38
N ILE A 61 10.56 -9.78 -1.81
CA ILE A 61 11.60 -8.89 -2.34
C ILE A 61 12.95 -9.21 -1.70
N CYS A 62 13.00 -9.29 -0.37
CA CYS A 62 14.23 -9.61 0.36
C CYS A 62 14.30 -11.06 0.84
N GLU A 63 13.17 -11.78 0.85
CA GLU A 63 13.01 -13.17 1.31
C GLU A 63 13.37 -13.43 2.79
N GLU A 64 13.78 -12.40 3.55
CA GLU A 64 14.31 -12.54 4.91
C GLU A 64 13.34 -12.06 6.00
N CYS A 65 12.62 -10.96 5.76
CA CYS A 65 11.72 -10.36 6.76
C CYS A 65 10.25 -10.57 6.41
N SER A 66 9.34 -10.41 7.38
CA SER A 66 7.90 -10.42 7.11
C SER A 66 7.49 -9.26 6.19
N GLU A 67 6.59 -9.52 5.24
CA GLU A 67 6.05 -8.50 4.35
C GLU A 67 5.03 -7.62 5.09
N SER A 68 5.50 -6.54 5.69
CA SER A 68 4.66 -5.48 6.24
C SER A 68 4.74 -4.21 5.38
N THR A 69 3.81 -3.28 5.58
CA THR A 69 3.82 -1.97 4.87
C THR A 69 5.05 -1.15 5.21
N ALA A 70 5.46 -1.14 6.49
CA ALA A 70 6.70 -0.52 6.93
C ALA A 70 7.92 -1.14 6.23
N HIS A 71 7.97 -2.47 6.18
CA HIS A 71 9.05 -3.19 5.53
C HIS A 71 9.14 -2.87 4.04
N VAL A 72 8.06 -3.09 3.29
CA VAL A 72 8.04 -2.91 1.83
C VAL A 72 8.33 -1.47 1.42
N PHE A 73 7.90 -0.47 2.19
CA PHE A 73 8.09 0.93 1.81
C PHE A 73 9.39 1.55 2.32
N PHE A 74 9.92 1.14 3.48
CA PHE A 74 10.99 1.88 4.15
C PHE A 74 12.15 1.03 4.66
N GLU A 75 11.93 -0.24 5.01
CA GLU A 75 12.95 -1.03 5.75
C GLU A 75 13.51 -2.19 4.92
N CYS A 76 12.90 -2.53 3.78
CA CYS A 76 13.35 -3.62 2.94
C CYS A 76 14.75 -3.33 2.41
N SER A 77 15.67 -4.26 2.66
CA SER A 77 17.08 -4.14 2.28
C SER A 77 17.26 -3.85 0.79
N PHE A 78 16.42 -4.44 -0.06
CA PHE A 78 16.41 -4.17 -1.49
C PHE A 78 15.86 -2.77 -1.82
N VAL A 79 14.73 -2.38 -1.22
CA VAL A 79 14.08 -1.09 -1.50
C VAL A 79 14.95 0.08 -1.03
N THR A 80 15.53 -0.05 0.16
CA THR A 80 16.48 0.94 0.70
C THR A 80 17.71 1.12 -0.19
N GLN A 81 18.25 0.04 -0.76
CA GLN A 81 19.34 0.12 -1.74
C GLN A 81 18.94 0.92 -2.99
N ILE A 82 17.74 0.67 -3.53
CA ILE A 82 17.23 1.42 -4.69
C ILE A 82 17.07 2.91 -4.36
N LEU A 83 16.42 3.23 -3.25
CA LEU A 83 16.16 4.60 -2.83
C LEU A 83 17.47 5.37 -2.61
N ASN A 84 18.44 4.76 -1.93
CA ASN A 84 19.76 5.35 -1.73
C ASN A 84 20.49 5.58 -3.06
N GLY A 85 20.35 4.65 -4.01
CA GLY A 85 20.89 4.79 -5.36
C GLY A 85 20.29 6.00 -6.10
N TRP A 86 18.99 6.26 -5.94
CA TRP A 86 18.31 7.39 -6.58
C TRP A 86 18.64 8.73 -5.90
N SER A 87 18.81 8.74 -4.58
CA SER A 87 19.34 9.90 -3.85
C SER A 87 20.75 10.28 -4.32
N GLY A 88 21.59 9.29 -4.62
CA GLY A 88 22.92 9.51 -5.18
C GLY A 88 22.93 10.08 -6.61
N LEU A 89 21.82 9.96 -7.34
CA LEU A 89 21.66 10.47 -8.71
C LEU A 89 21.02 11.87 -8.78
N GLY A 90 20.69 12.47 -7.63
CA GLY A 90 20.10 13.82 -7.58
C GLY A 90 18.69 13.92 -8.20
N LEU A 91 18.00 12.79 -8.37
CA LEU A 91 16.65 12.75 -8.98
C LEU A 91 15.52 13.12 -7.99
N PHE A 92 15.88 13.35 -6.73
CA PHE A 92 15.04 13.99 -5.72
C PHE A 92 15.74 15.27 -5.25
N GLY A 93 15.73 16.29 -6.10
CA GLY A 93 16.23 17.64 -5.84
C GLY A 93 15.28 18.66 -6.41
#